data_AF-A0A8D2ZKI7-F1
#
_entry.id   AF-A0A8D2ZKI7-F1
#
_cell.length_a   1.000
_cell.length_b   1.000
_cell.length_c   1.000
_cell.angle_alpha   90.00
_cell.angle_beta   90.00
_cell.angle_gamma   90.00
#
_symmetry.space_group_name_H-M   'P 1'
#
loop_
_entity.id
_entity.type
_entity.pdbx_description
1 polymer ?
#
loop_
_entity_poly.entity_id
_entity_poly.type
_entity_poly.pdbx_seq_one_letter_code
_entity_poly.pdbx_strand_id
1 'polypeptide(L)'
;SELLTNVTGQTLVSRTFLSRWRCSAEQLTLEAVAKNISDRQHQRVVVMAGAGISTPSGIPDFRSPGSGLYDNLQEYHLPYAEAIFEIGFFHQNPKPFFALAKELYPGKYQPNFPS
;
A
#
# COMPACT_ATOMS: atom_id res chain seq x y z
N SER A 1 -11.20 8.47 -60.46
CA SER A 1 -9.82 8.00 -60.66
C SER A 1 -9.02 8.48 -59.46
N GLU A 2 -8.35 7.69 -58.64
CA GLU A 2 -8.03 6.27 -58.60
C GLU A 2 -8.00 5.85 -57.12
N LEU A 3 -8.22 4.56 -56.89
CA LEU A 3 -8.08 3.89 -55.60
C LEU A 3 -6.59 3.68 -55.30
N LEU A 4 -6.17 3.91 -54.05
CA LEU A 4 -5.09 3.15 -53.43
C LEU A 4 -5.49 2.80 -51.99
N THR A 5 -6.16 1.67 -51.86
CA THR A 5 -6.14 0.85 -50.66
C THR A 5 -4.70 0.44 -50.37
N ASN A 6 -4.19 0.76 -49.18
CA ASN A 6 -3.11 -0.04 -48.60
C ASN A 6 -3.47 -0.51 -47.20
N VAL A 7 -3.36 -1.83 -47.09
CA VAL A 7 -3.71 -2.72 -46.00
C VAL A 7 -2.79 -2.45 -44.82
N THR A 8 -3.32 -1.87 -43.76
CA THR A 8 -2.96 -2.17 -42.36
C THR A 8 -4.11 -1.66 -41.51
N GLY A 9 -4.85 -2.59 -40.90
CA GLY A 9 -5.98 -2.29 -40.02
C GLY A 9 -5.54 -1.61 -38.73
N GLN A 10 -5.16 -0.34 -38.80
CA GLN A 10 -5.07 0.52 -37.64
C GLN A 10 -6.45 1.14 -37.40
N THR A 11 -7.19 0.54 -36.48
CA THR A 11 -8.33 1.18 -35.83
C THR A 11 -7.90 2.58 -35.39
N LEU A 12 -8.52 3.61 -35.94
CA LEU A 12 -8.43 5.00 -35.47
C LEU A 12 -9.00 5.06 -34.06
N VAL A 13 -8.24 4.63 -33.06
CA VAL A 13 -8.50 5.02 -31.68
C VAL A 13 -8.26 6.52 -31.64
N SER A 14 -9.35 7.27 -31.51
CA SER A 14 -9.36 8.72 -31.60
C SER A 14 -8.23 9.31 -30.75
N ARG A 15 -7.34 10.07 -31.38
CA ARG A 15 -6.20 10.74 -30.72
C ARG A 15 -6.62 11.63 -29.53
N THR A 16 -7.91 11.95 -29.42
CA THR A 16 -8.53 12.63 -28.28
C THR A 16 -8.60 11.79 -27.00
N PHE A 17 -8.53 10.46 -27.07
CA PHE A 17 -8.56 9.60 -25.88
C PHE A 17 -7.22 9.57 -25.14
N LEU A 18 -6.11 9.65 -25.88
CA LEU A 18 -4.74 9.70 -25.31
C LEU A 18 -4.33 11.10 -24.87
N SER A 19 -4.92 12.17 -25.42
CA SER A 19 -4.58 13.54 -25.02
C SER A 19 -5.04 13.90 -23.61
N ARG A 20 -6.05 13.20 -23.06
CA ARG A 20 -6.52 13.41 -21.68
C ARG A 20 -5.53 12.91 -20.61
N TRP A 21 -4.60 12.03 -20.98
CA TRP A 21 -3.60 11.46 -20.08
C TRP A 21 -2.19 12.02 -20.30
N ARG A 22 -2.04 13.08 -21.10
CA ARG A 22 -0.84 13.92 -21.05
C ARG A 22 -0.87 14.76 -19.77
N CYS A 23 -0.59 14.10 -18.64
CA CYS A 23 -0.03 14.81 -17.51
C CYS A 23 1.27 15.41 -18.04
N SER A 24 1.29 16.74 -18.23
CA SER A 24 2.53 17.46 -18.47
C SER A 24 3.52 17.02 -17.39
N ALA A 25 4.77 16.81 -17.75
CA ALA A 25 5.84 16.42 -16.83
C ALA A 25 6.19 17.60 -15.89
N GLU A 26 5.19 18.10 -15.18
CA GLU A 26 5.35 18.97 -14.03
C GLU A 26 6.03 18.11 -12.96
N GLN A 27 7.11 18.65 -12.40
CA GLN A 27 7.97 17.97 -11.46
C GLN A 27 7.12 17.36 -10.33
N LEU A 28 7.14 16.02 -10.23
CA LEU A 28 6.44 15.24 -9.20
C LEU A 28 7.12 15.42 -7.83
N THR A 29 7.11 16.64 -7.31
CA THR A 29 7.68 16.97 -6.01
C THR A 29 6.59 17.07 -4.95
N LEU A 30 6.99 16.92 -3.69
CA LEU A 30 6.07 17.01 -2.57
C LEU A 30 5.43 18.41 -2.48
N GLU A 31 6.19 19.45 -2.80
CA GLU A 31 5.74 20.84 -2.77
C GLU A 31 4.68 21.09 -3.83
N ALA A 32 4.86 20.54 -5.03
CA ALA A 32 3.87 20.62 -6.11
C ALA A 32 2.56 19.93 -5.72
N VAL A 33 2.64 18.74 -5.10
CA VAL A 33 1.47 18.02 -4.59
C VAL A 33 0.76 18.83 -3.49
N ALA A 34 1.51 19.36 -2.52
CA ALA A 34 0.98 20.18 -1.44
C ALA A 34 0.30 21.46 -1.96
N LYS A 35 0.91 22.12 -2.94
CA LYS A 35 0.34 23.29 -3.62
C LYS A 35 -0.96 22.94 -4.34
N ASN A 36 -1.00 21.85 -5.11
CA ASN A 36 -2.19 21.43 -5.84
C ASN A 36 -3.36 21.06 -4.92
N ILE A 37 -3.08 20.49 -3.75
CA ILE A 37 -4.08 20.23 -2.71
C ILE A 37 -4.57 21.57 -2.12
N SER A 38 -3.65 22.47 -1.78
CA SER A 38 -3.97 23.78 -1.20
C SER A 38 -4.79 24.67 -2.14
N ASP A 39 -4.44 24.68 -3.43
CA ASP A 39 -5.11 25.39 -4.51
C ASP A 39 -6.44 24.71 -4.93
N ARG A 40 -6.85 23.65 -4.24
CA ARG A 40 -8.09 22.88 -4.47
C ARG A 40 -8.22 22.30 -5.88
N GLN A 41 -7.10 22.04 -6.54
CA GLN A 41 -7.05 21.33 -7.83
C GLN A 41 -7.42 19.85 -7.65
N HIS A 42 -7.17 19.28 -6.46
CA HIS A 42 -7.47 17.90 -6.11
C HIS A 42 -8.35 17.85 -4.86
N GLN A 43 -9.67 17.82 -5.04
CA GLN A 43 -10.65 17.94 -3.95
C GLN A 43 -11.07 16.59 -3.35
N ARG A 44 -10.71 15.48 -3.99
CA ARG A 44 -11.03 14.12 -3.55
C ARG A 44 -9.73 13.37 -3.34
N VAL A 45 -9.32 13.24 -2.09
CA VAL A 45 -8.08 12.59 -1.69
C VAL A 45 -8.41 11.27 -1.00
N VAL A 46 -7.73 10.20 -1.40
CA VAL A 46 -7.82 8.88 -0.79
C VAL A 46 -6.44 8.54 -0.22
N VAL A 47 -6.39 8.17 1.05
CA VAL A 47 -5.16 7.72 1.71
C VAL A 47 -5.18 6.20 1.82
N MET A 48 -4.18 5.53 1.26
CA MET A 48 -3.93 4.11 1.46
C MET A 48 -2.77 3.98 2.45
N ALA A 49 -3.04 3.40 3.62
CA ALA A 49 -2.06 3.25 4.69
C ALA A 49 -1.94 1.78 5.10
N GLY A 50 -0.74 1.39 5.56
CA GLY A 50 -0.45 0.08 6.13
C GLY A 50 0.23 0.21 7.49
N ALA A 51 0.67 -0.91 8.10
CA ALA A 51 1.25 -0.93 9.45
C ALA A 51 2.44 0.05 9.64
N GLY A 52 3.18 0.35 8.56
CA GLY A 52 4.30 1.28 8.58
C GLY A 52 3.98 2.68 9.13
N ILE A 53 2.74 3.17 8.97
CA ILE A 53 2.35 4.47 9.53
C ILE A 53 2.25 4.47 11.06
N SER A 54 2.30 3.30 11.70
CA SER A 54 2.17 3.11 13.15
C SER A 54 3.49 2.70 13.82
N THR A 55 4.56 2.46 13.05
CA THR A 55 5.86 2.07 13.61
C THR A 55 6.48 3.13 14.54
N PRO A 56 6.37 4.46 14.27
CA PRO A 56 6.84 5.45 15.22
C PRO A 56 6.06 5.46 16.54
N SER A 57 4.84 4.90 16.56
CA SER A 57 4.02 4.77 17.77
C SER A 57 4.46 3.60 18.65
N GLY A 58 5.44 2.80 18.23
CA GLY A 58 5.89 1.60 18.93
C GLY A 58 5.12 0.33 18.58
N ILE A 59 4.25 0.36 17.55
CA ILE A 59 3.61 -0.84 17.00
C ILE A 59 4.48 -1.35 15.85
N PRO A 60 5.14 -2.51 15.96
CA PRO A 60 5.98 -3.03 14.89
C PRO A 60 5.14 -3.29 13.63
N ASP A 61 5.75 -3.10 12.46
CA ASP A 61 5.16 -3.63 11.24
C ASP A 61 5.41 -5.14 11.15
N PHE A 62 4.88 -5.77 10.12
CA PHE A 62 5.01 -7.22 9.98
C PHE A 62 6.31 -7.64 9.28
N ARG A 63 6.84 -6.80 8.37
CA ARG A 63 7.74 -7.23 7.30
C ARG A 63 9.13 -6.60 7.35
N SER A 64 9.37 -5.62 8.22
CA SER A 64 10.68 -4.97 8.30
C SER A 64 11.75 -5.92 8.84
N PRO A 65 12.91 -6.07 8.17
CA PRO A 65 13.99 -6.90 8.69
C PRO A 65 14.51 -6.38 10.04
N GLY A 66 14.64 -7.26 11.03
CA GLY A 66 15.19 -6.99 12.36
C GLY A 66 14.25 -6.28 13.34
N SER A 67 13.17 -5.65 12.87
CA SER A 67 12.17 -4.96 13.72
C SER A 67 10.74 -5.43 13.50
N GLY A 68 10.50 -6.14 12.40
CA GLY A 68 9.21 -6.64 12.00
C GLY A 68 8.80 -7.87 12.79
N LEU A 69 7.49 -8.04 12.90
CA LEU A 69 6.89 -9.09 13.70
C LEU A 69 7.31 -10.49 13.24
N TYR A 70 7.42 -10.74 11.92
CA TYR A 70 7.80 -12.05 11.38
C TYR A 70 9.17 -12.55 11.83
N ASP A 71 10.14 -11.66 12.04
CA ASP A 71 11.48 -12.05 12.47
C ASP A 71 11.52 -12.51 13.93
N ASN A 72 10.53 -12.11 14.73
CA ASN A 72 10.42 -12.44 16.14
C ASN A 72 9.54 -13.69 16.41
N LEU A 73 8.95 -14.32 15.38
CA LEU A 73 8.03 -15.45 15.54
C LEU A 73 8.70 -16.83 15.66
N GLN A 74 10.04 -16.90 15.71
CA GLN A 74 10.76 -18.17 15.71
C GLN A 74 10.38 -19.09 16.88
N GLU A 75 9.95 -18.52 18.00
CA GLU A 75 9.49 -19.26 19.19
C GLU A 75 8.20 -20.06 18.98
N TYR A 76 7.37 -19.68 18.00
CA TYR A 76 6.08 -20.31 17.75
C TYR A 76 6.14 -21.57 16.88
N HIS A 77 7.34 -21.96 16.42
CA HIS A 77 7.57 -23.16 15.60
C HIS A 77 6.62 -23.25 14.39
N LEU A 78 6.38 -22.11 13.74
CA LEU A 78 5.50 -22.00 12.59
C LEU A 78 6.17 -22.65 11.36
N PRO A 79 5.40 -23.25 10.43
CA PRO A 79 5.94 -23.76 9.17
C PRO A 79 6.53 -22.64 8.29
N TYR A 80 5.96 -21.44 8.39
CA TYR A 80 6.43 -20.18 7.82
C TYR A 80 5.76 -19.02 8.57
N ALA A 81 6.33 -17.82 8.51
CA ALA A 81 5.95 -16.70 9.38
C ALA A 81 4.48 -16.23 9.17
N GLU A 82 3.98 -16.28 7.94
CA GLU A 82 2.62 -15.87 7.58
C GLU A 82 1.55 -16.85 8.10
N ALA A 83 1.92 -18.09 8.45
CA ALA A 83 0.96 -19.12 8.87
C ALA A 83 0.14 -18.70 10.09
N ILE A 84 0.70 -17.86 10.97
CA ILE A 84 -0.01 -17.33 12.14
C ILE A 84 -1.24 -16.49 11.79
N PHE A 85 -1.29 -15.93 10.57
CA PHE A 85 -2.40 -15.12 10.07
C PHE A 85 -3.32 -15.88 9.12
N GLU A 86 -3.06 -17.16 8.86
CA GLU A 86 -3.92 -18.00 8.03
C GLU A 86 -5.08 -18.60 8.83
N ILE A 87 -6.29 -18.47 8.30
CA ILE A 87 -7.49 -19.00 8.96
C ILE A 87 -7.45 -20.52 9.14
N GLY A 88 -6.88 -21.25 8.16
CA GLY A 88 -6.76 -22.71 8.22
C GLY A 88 -5.83 -23.16 9.35
N PHE A 89 -4.69 -22.48 9.50
CA PHE A 89 -3.76 -22.72 10.61
C PHE A 89 -4.38 -22.33 11.95
N PHE A 90 -5.08 -21.19 12.02
CA PHE A 90 -5.76 -20.73 13.23
C PHE A 90 -6.75 -21.78 13.77
N HIS A 91 -7.53 -22.42 12.90
CA HIS A 91 -8.46 -23.49 13.31
C HIS A 91 -7.74 -24.75 13.82
N GLN A 92 -6.56 -25.06 13.31
CA GLN A 92 -5.76 -26.22 13.73
C GLN A 92 -5.01 -25.95 15.04
N ASN A 93 -4.41 -24.76 15.16
CA ASN A 93 -3.63 -24.34 16.32
C ASN A 93 -3.77 -22.82 16.53
N PRO A 94 -4.73 -22.37 17.35
CA PRO A 94 -4.93 -20.94 17.60
C PRO A 94 -3.94 -20.34 18.61
N LYS A 95 -3.13 -21.16 19.29
CA LYS A 95 -2.24 -20.69 20.39
C LYS A 95 -1.26 -19.61 19.96
N PRO A 96 -0.54 -19.73 18.83
CA PRO A 96 0.41 -18.69 18.38
C PRO A 96 -0.27 -17.34 18.16
N PHE A 97 -1.44 -17.33 17.53
CA PHE A 97 -2.20 -16.10 17.31
C PHE A 97 -2.58 -15.41 18.61
N PHE A 98 -3.08 -16.16 19.61
CA PHE A 98 -3.47 -15.58 20.90
C PHE A 98 -2.27 -15.10 21.73
N ALA A 99 -1.13 -15.80 21.66
CA ALA A 99 0.09 -15.35 22.30
C ALA A 99 0.55 -14.01 21.71
N LEU A 100 0.61 -13.93 20.38
CA LEU A 100 0.94 -12.70 19.67
C LEU A 100 -0.04 -11.56 19.97
N ALA A 101 -1.35 -11.84 19.94
CA ALA A 101 -2.38 -10.84 20.23
C ALA A 101 -2.27 -10.26 21.65
N LYS A 102 -1.76 -11.06 22.60
CA LYS A 102 -1.50 -10.61 23.96
C LYS A 102 -0.31 -9.64 24.04
N GLU A 103 0.73 -9.86 23.26
CA GLU A 103 1.88 -8.94 23.18
C GLU A 103 1.49 -7.61 22.54
N LEU A 104 0.64 -7.66 21.50
CA LEU A 104 0.15 -6.49 20.78
C LEU A 104 -1.03 -5.79 21.47
N TYR A 105 -1.49 -6.28 22.63
CA TYR A 105 -2.74 -5.81 23.23
C TYR A 105 -2.63 -4.30 23.56
N PRO A 106 -3.54 -3.47 23.02
CA PRO A 106 -3.43 -2.03 23.13
C PRO A 106 -3.67 -1.53 24.56
N GLY A 107 -2.94 -0.47 24.93
CA GLY A 107 -2.99 0.14 26.26
C GLY A 107 -1.86 1.15 26.52
N LYS A 108 -0.86 1.24 25.62
CA LYS A 108 0.32 2.11 25.75
C LYS A 108 0.64 2.96 24.51
N TYR A 109 -0.10 2.82 23.41
CA TYR A 109 0.25 3.42 22.11
C TYR A 109 -0.63 4.64 21.81
N GLN A 110 0.00 5.74 21.37
CA GLN A 110 -0.69 6.97 20.96
C GLN A 110 -0.55 7.15 19.45
N PRO A 111 -1.50 7.84 18.79
CA PRO A 111 -1.37 8.18 17.38
C PRO A 111 -0.08 8.96 17.10
N ASN A 112 0.51 8.75 15.93
CA ASN A 112 1.66 9.53 15.50
C ASN A 112 1.26 10.98 15.27
N PHE A 113 2.01 11.89 15.90
CA PHE A 113 1.92 13.30 15.61
C PHE A 113 2.77 13.63 14.37
N PRO A 114 2.31 14.54 13.49
CA PRO A 114 3.17 15.07 12.44
C PRO A 114 4.35 15.80 13.10
N SER A 115 5.56 15.35 12.79
CA SER A 115 6.82 16.04 13.13
C SER A 115 7.04 17.26 12.27
#